data_AF-A0AAU0S7P4-F1
#
_entry.id   AF-A0AAU0S7P4-F1
#
_cell.length_a   1.000
_cell.length_b   1.000
_cell.length_c   1.000
_cell.angle_alpha   90.00
_cell.angle_beta   90.00
_cell.angle_gamma   90.00
#
_symmetry.space_group_name_H-M   'P 1'
#
loop_
_entity.id
_entity.type
_entity.pdbx_description
1 polymer ?
#
loop_
_entity_poly.entity_id
_entity_poly.type
_entity_poly.pdbx_seq_one_letter_code
_entity_poly.pdbx_strand_id
1 'polypeptide(L)' 'MRTLRQVKIEGFKSIASAELELGDLNVIIGANGSGKSNFIGVFRLLER' A
#
# COMPACT_ATOMS: atom_id res chain seq x y z
N MET A 1 -20.65 0.03 4.65
CA MET A 1 -19.41 -0.34 3.94
C MET A 1 -18.23 -0.03 4.85
N ARG A 2 -17.22 -0.90 4.94
CA ARG A 2 -16.00 -0.60 5.69
C ARG A 2 -14.98 0.01 4.73
N THR A 3 -14.59 1.25 4.96
CA THR A 3 -13.60 1.97 4.15
C THR A 3 -12.25 1.93 4.87
N LEU A 4 -11.20 1.53 4.16
CA LEU A 4 -9.84 1.58 4.69
C LEU A 4 -9.37 3.05 4.67
N ARG A 5 -9.04 3.59 5.85
CA ARG A 5 -8.61 4.99 6.01
C ARG A 5 -7.10 5.14 6.18
N GLN A 6 -6.44 4.12 6.71
CA GLN A 6 -5.01 4.15 6.97
C GLN A 6 -4.38 2.80 6.63
N VAL A 7 -3.15 2.83 6.14
CA VAL A 7 -2.32 1.64 5.96
C VAL A 7 -0.92 1.89 6.52
N LYS A 8 -0.45 0.97 7.36
CA LYS A 8 0.92 0.92 7.86
C LYS A 8 1.55 -0.40 7.45
N ILE A 9 2.73 -0.33 6.84
CA ILE A 9 3.48 -1.45 6.27
C ILE A 9 4.87 -1.43 6.89
N GLU A 10 5.33 -2.58 7.39
CA GLU A 10 6.69 -2.76 7.90
C GLU A 10 7.25 -4.08 7.36
N GLY A 11 8.46 -4.06 6.79
CA GLY A 11 9.16 -5.27 6.34
C GLY A 11 8.50 -6.07 5.21
N PHE A 12 7.66 -5.46 4.37
CA PHE A 12 6.97 -6.16 3.29
C PHE A 12 7.73 -6.07 1.96
N LYS A 13 8.33 -7.20 1.53
CA LYS A 13 9.11 -7.28 0.29
C LYS A 13 10.16 -6.16 0.22
N SER A 14 10.07 -5.26 -0.78
CA SER A 14 10.99 -4.13 -0.94
C SER A 14 10.60 -2.89 -0.14
N ILE A 15 9.52 -2.93 0.65
CA ILE A 15 9.05 -1.80 1.48
C ILE A 15 9.59 -2.02 2.90
N ALA A 16 10.59 -1.22 3.28
CA ALA A 16 11.13 -1.24 4.64
C ALA A 16 10.08 -0.72 5.65
N SER A 17 9.52 0.46 5.39
CA SER A 17 8.39 1.03 6.13
C SER A 17 7.57 1.96 5.23
N ALA A 18 6.27 2.03 5.47
CA ALA A 18 5.37 3.02 4.87
C ALA A 18 4.14 3.24 5.76
N GLU A 19 3.71 4.48 5.91
CA GLU A 19 2.49 4.85 6.62
C GLU A 19 1.75 5.91 5.80
N LEU A 20 0.51 5.61 5.40
CA LEU A 20 -0.29 6.49 4.55
C LEU A 20 -1.74 6.54 5.01
N GLU A 21 -2.30 7.75 4.95
CA GLU A 21 -3.74 7.98 4.94
C GLU A 21 -4.29 7.70 3.53
N LEU A 22 -5.47 7.10 3.46
CA LEU A 22 -6.14 6.71 2.23
C LEU A 22 -7.41 7.54 2.02
N GLY A 23 -7.49 8.18 0.86
CA GLY A 23 -8.70 8.82 0.37
C GLY A 23 -9.58 7.83 -0.39
N ASP A 24 -10.69 8.33 -0.92
CA ASP A 24 -11.61 7.54 -1.75
C ASP A 24 -10.99 7.22 -3.13
N LEU A 25 -9.98 8.00 -3.55
CA LEU A 25 -9.10 7.73 -4.70
C LEU A 25 -7.64 7.96 -4.29
N ASN A 26 -6.78 6.98 -4.56
CA ASN A 26 -5.34 7.06 -4.28
C ASN A 26 -4.56 6.75 -5.57
N VAL A 27 -3.63 7.63 -5.94
CA VAL A 27 -2.78 7.47 -7.12
C VAL A 27 -1.35 7.26 -6.67
N ILE A 28 -0.74 6.14 -7.07
CA ILE A 28 0.63 5.78 -6.68
C ILE A 28 1.57 6.07 -7.85
N ILE A 29 2.51 7.01 -7.63
CA ILE A 29 3.46 7.47 -8.65
C ILE A 29 4.89 7.21 -8.16
N GLY A 30 5.78 6.87 -9.09
CA GLY A 30 7.20 6.62 -8.79
C GLY A 30 7.90 5.91 -9.95
N ALA A 31 9.24 5.92 -9.93
CA ALA A 31 10.06 5.28 -10.94
C ALA A 31 9.83 3.76 -11.03
N ASN A 32 10.23 3.11 -12.12
CA ASN A 32 10.19 1.65 -12.19
C ASN A 32 11.07 1.03 -11.08
N GLY A 33 10.61 -0.08 -10.48
CA GLY A 33 11.30 -0.71 -9.35
C GLY A 33 11.13 -0.01 -7.99
N SER A 34 10.46 1.14 -7.89
CA SER A 34 10.29 1.89 -6.63
C SER A 34 9.34 1.25 -5.60
N GLY A 35 8.88 0.00 -5.83
CA GLY A 35 8.01 -0.71 -4.89
C GLY A 35 6.50 -0.51 -5.08
N LYS A 36 6.03 0.21 -6.12
CA LYS A 36 4.59 0.46 -6.35
C LYS A 36 3.74 -0.81 -6.39
N SER A 37 4.15 -1.82 -7.17
CA SER A 37 3.43 -3.09 -7.25
C SER A 37 3.51 -3.90 -5.94
N ASN A 38 4.58 -3.71 -5.15
CA ASN A 38 4.67 -4.31 -3.82
C ASN A 38 3.70 -3.64 -2.85
N PHE A 39 3.53 -2.32 -2.92
CA PHE A 39 2.55 -1.60 -2.11
C PHE A 39 1.12 -2.10 -2.39
N ILE A 40 0.72 -2.17 -3.66
CA ILE A 40 -0.58 -2.74 -4.05
C ILE A 40 -0.71 -4.21 -3.58
N GLY A 41 0.38 -4.97 -3.64
CA GLY A 41 0.40 -6.37 -3.20
C GLY A 41 0.09 -6.58 -1.72
N VAL A 42 0.23 -5.57 -0.86
CA VAL A 42 -0.13 -5.66 0.57
C VAL A 42 -1.63 -5.93 0.73
N PHE A 43 -2.49 -5.33 -0.10
CA PHE A 43 -3.94 -5.47 0.04
C PHE A 43 -4.43 -6.89 -0.21
N ARG A 44 -3.65 -7.74 -0.90
CA ARG A 44 -3.95 -9.18 -1.04
C ARG A 44 -3.96 -9.94 0.28
N LEU A 45 -3.31 -9.41 1.32
CA LEU A 45 -3.35 -9.99 2.66
C LEU A 45 -4.69 -9.73 3.38
N LEU A 46 -5.46 -8.77 2.89
CA LEU A 46 -6.78 -8.41 3.40
C LEU A 46 -7.91 -9.11 2.64
N GLU A 47 -7.59 -9.75 1.51
CA GLU A 47 -8.52 -10.55 0.73
C GLU A 47 -8.85 -11.84 1.50
N ARG A 48 -10.12 -11.99 1.88
CA ARG A 48 -10.77 -13.27 2.17
C ARG A 48 -11.85 -13.49 1.13
#